data_AF-A0A2V2RG99-F1
#
_entry.id   AF-A0A2V2RG99-F1
#
_cell.length_a   1.000
_cell.length_b   1.000
_cell.length_c   1.000
_cell.angle_alpha   90.00
_cell.angle_beta   90.00
_cell.angle_gamma   90.00
#
_symmetry.space_group_name_H-M   'P 1'
#
loop_
_entity.id
_entity.type
_entity.pdbx_description
1 polymer ?
#
loop_
_entity_poly.entity_id
_entity_poly.type
_entity_poly.pdbx_seq_one_letter_code
_entity_poly.pdbx_strand_id
1 'polypeptide(L)'
;MYAEAVDTFTKAALNAGVDAKKIEEEKEIFRTSGWQAYLQMRKDRMMQVLTRGGYASPLTIAALNARLGNKEEAFTWLDKAVDARASGIPNLKVDPVFDSLHSDVRFAKLLQRMNIAP
;
A
#
# COMPACT_ATOMS: atom_id res chain seq x y z
N MET A 1 12.89 11.67 -1.73
CA MET A 1 13.64 10.83 -0.75
C MET A 1 12.63 10.10 0.15
N TYR A 2 12.92 8.90 0.70
CA TYR A 2 11.95 8.13 1.49
C TYR A 2 11.38 8.86 2.72
N ALA A 3 12.11 9.82 3.27
CA ALA A 3 11.64 10.67 4.38
C ALA A 3 10.40 11.50 4.02
N GLU A 4 10.32 12.01 2.79
CA GLU A 4 9.16 12.78 2.33
C GLU A 4 7.90 11.92 2.24
N ALA A 5 8.04 10.66 1.79
CA ALA A 5 6.93 9.72 1.75
C ALA A 5 6.40 9.44 3.16
N VAL A 6 7.28 9.20 4.14
CA VAL A 6 6.91 9.03 5.55
C VAL A 6 6.15 10.25 6.07
N ASP A 7 6.61 11.45 5.73
CA ASP A 7 5.95 12.69 6.11
C ASP A 7 4.56 12.87 5.48
N THR A 8 4.40 12.59 4.18
CA THR A 8 3.09 12.62 3.51
C THR A 8 2.12 11.63 4.16
N PHE A 9 2.58 10.42 4.44
CA PHE A 9 1.75 9.38 5.03
C PHE A 9 1.35 9.68 6.47
N THR A 10 2.29 10.17 7.27
CA THR A 10 2.02 10.52 8.67
C THR A 10 1.11 11.74 8.78
N LYS A 11 1.22 12.73 7.87
CA LYS A 11 0.27 13.84 7.76
C LYS A 11 -1.14 13.35 7.42
N ALA A 12 -1.27 12.44 6.45
CA ALA A 12 -2.57 11.87 6.09
C ALA A 12 -3.19 11.10 7.27
N ALA A 13 -2.38 10.34 8.01
CA ALA A 13 -2.83 9.63 9.21
C ALA A 13 -3.25 10.58 10.34
N LEU A 14 -2.50 11.66 10.58
CA LEU A 14 -2.87 12.69 11.55
C LEU A 14 -4.22 13.34 11.20
N ASN A 15 -4.43 13.69 9.93
CA ASN A 15 -5.71 14.23 9.44
C ASN A 15 -6.87 13.25 9.59
N ALA A 16 -6.59 11.95 9.57
CA ALA A 16 -7.57 10.88 9.83
C ALA A 16 -7.79 10.60 11.33
N GLY A 17 -7.21 11.42 12.22
CA GLY A 17 -7.38 11.29 13.67
C GLY A 17 -6.46 10.27 14.34
N VAL A 18 -5.39 9.82 13.68
CA VAL A 18 -4.39 8.96 14.31
C VAL A 18 -3.61 9.76 15.35
N ASP A 19 -3.46 9.16 16.54
CA ASP A 19 -2.72 9.73 17.68
C ASP A 19 -1.30 10.17 17.29
N ALA A 20 -0.93 11.40 17.66
CA ALA A 20 0.39 11.97 17.38
C ALA A 20 1.54 11.13 17.93
N LYS A 21 1.36 10.44 19.06
CA LYS A 21 2.34 9.50 19.60
C LYS A 21 2.57 8.33 18.65
N LYS A 22 1.50 7.78 18.08
CA LYS A 22 1.60 6.70 17.08
C LYS A 22 2.29 7.16 15.81
N ILE A 23 2.15 8.43 15.43
CA ILE A 23 2.85 9.05 14.30
C ILE A 23 4.35 9.19 14.59
N GLU A 24 4.72 9.64 15.79
CA GLU A 24 6.13 9.78 16.17
C GLU A 24 6.83 8.42 16.21
N GLU A 25 6.15 7.38 16.72
CA GLU A 25 6.65 6.00 16.67
C GLU A 25 6.95 5.55 15.22
N GLU A 26 6.11 5.92 14.24
CA GLU A 26 6.37 5.58 12.84
C GLU A 26 7.61 6.29 12.29
N LYS A 27 7.77 7.56 12.64
CA LYS A 27 8.94 8.37 12.23
C LYS A 27 10.21 7.84 12.87
N GLU A 28 10.17 7.43 14.13
CA GLU A 28 11.28 6.81 14.84
C GLU A 28 11.70 5.49 14.19
N ILE A 29 10.74 4.62 13.85
CA ILE A 29 11.03 3.34 13.19
C ILE A 29 11.69 3.56 11.83
N PHE A 30 11.22 4.53 11.06
CA PHE A 30 11.89 4.89 9.81
C PHE A 30 13.32 5.40 10.06
N ARG A 31 13.53 6.25 11.07
CA ARG A 31 14.83 6.85 11.39
C ARG A 31 15.86 5.82 11.87
N THR A 32 15.42 4.85 12.66
CA THR A 32 16.29 3.86 13.31
C THR A 32 16.45 2.57 12.50
N SER A 33 15.37 2.10 11.88
CA SER A 33 15.29 0.78 11.24
C SER A 33 15.10 0.87 9.71
N GLY A 34 14.99 2.08 9.18
CA GLY A 34 14.96 2.35 7.75
C GLY A 34 13.60 2.09 7.08
N TRP A 35 13.62 2.20 5.76
CA TRP A 35 12.43 2.16 4.91
C TRP A 35 11.68 0.82 4.96
N GLN A 36 12.39 -0.31 4.93
CA GLN A 36 11.79 -1.65 4.92
C GLN A 36 11.03 -1.92 6.22
N ALA A 37 11.62 -1.60 7.37
CA ALA A 37 10.98 -1.74 8.67
C ALA A 37 9.72 -0.86 8.79
N TYR A 38 9.79 0.39 8.30
CA TYR A 38 8.65 1.30 8.26
C TYR A 38 7.49 0.73 7.41
N LEU A 39 7.79 0.23 6.20
CA LEU A 39 6.78 -0.37 5.33
C LEU A 39 6.13 -1.61 5.94
N GLN A 40 6.95 -2.47 6.57
CA GLN A 40 6.47 -3.69 7.23
C GLN A 40 5.56 -3.34 8.40
N MET A 41 5.96 -2.42 9.28
CA MET A 41 5.12 -1.91 10.37
C MET A 41 3.78 -1.39 9.84
N ARG A 42 3.78 -0.61 8.74
CA ARG A 42 2.53 -0.08 8.18
C ARG A 42 1.64 -1.17 7.61
N LYS A 43 2.22 -2.16 6.93
CA LYS A 43 1.48 -3.34 6.47
C LYS A 43 0.81 -4.02 7.66
N ASP A 44 1.53 -4.24 8.75
CA ASP A 44 1.01 -4.90 9.93
C ASP A 44 -0.10 -4.10 10.62
N ARG A 45 0.02 -2.78 10.69
CA ARG A 45 -1.06 -1.90 11.18
C ARG A 45 -2.32 -2.04 10.33
N MET A 46 -2.20 -2.04 8.99
CA MET A 46 -3.36 -2.21 8.09
C MET A 46 -4.01 -3.59 8.27
N MET A 47 -3.21 -4.64 8.42
CA MET A 47 -3.71 -5.99 8.68
C MET A 47 -4.42 -6.10 10.04
N GLN A 48 -3.90 -5.44 11.08
CA GLN A 48 -4.56 -5.39 12.39
C GLN A 48 -5.92 -4.69 12.33
N VAL A 49 -6.06 -3.62 11.53
CA VAL A 49 -7.36 -2.96 11.32
C VAL A 49 -8.36 -3.94 10.72
N LEU A 50 -7.98 -4.71 9.70
CA LEU A 50 -8.83 -5.72 9.08
C LEU A 50 -9.23 -6.83 10.07
N THR A 51 -8.27 -7.35 10.85
CA THR A 51 -8.54 -8.40 11.85
C THR A 51 -9.52 -7.93 12.93
N ARG A 52 -9.54 -6.62 13.23
CA ARG A 52 -10.49 -6.01 14.18
C ARG A 52 -11.85 -5.66 13.55
N GLY A 53 -12.09 -6.05 12.30
CA GLY A 53 -13.32 -5.76 11.56
C GLY A 53 -13.40 -4.34 11.02
N GLY A 54 -12.31 -3.56 11.08
CA GLY A 54 -12.23 -2.24 10.48
C GLY A 54 -11.99 -2.31 8.98
N TYR A 55 -12.16 -1.16 8.30
CA TYR A 55 -11.84 -1.04 6.89
C TYR A 55 -10.38 -0.63 6.69
N ALA A 56 -9.66 -1.40 5.88
CA ALA A 56 -8.34 -1.03 5.37
C ALA A 56 -8.33 -1.20 3.85
N SER A 57 -7.84 -0.20 3.12
CA SER A 57 -7.83 -0.21 1.66
C SER A 57 -6.99 -1.38 1.11
N PRO A 58 -7.59 -2.32 0.34
CA PRO A 58 -6.87 -3.41 -0.28
C PRO A 58 -5.75 -2.92 -1.21
N LEU A 59 -5.99 -1.80 -1.92
CA LEU A 59 -5.00 -1.19 -2.81
C LEU A 59 -3.79 -0.67 -2.03
N THR A 60 -3.99 -0.09 -0.84
CA THR A 60 -2.88 0.35 0.02
C THR A 60 -2.06 -0.83 0.51
N ILE A 61 -2.69 -1.96 0.87
CA ILE A 61 -1.98 -3.17 1.30
C ILE A 61 -1.20 -3.78 0.13
N ALA A 62 -1.77 -3.77 -1.08
CA ALA A 62 -1.07 -4.17 -2.30
C ALA A 62 0.18 -3.32 -2.56
N ALA A 63 0.03 -1.99 -2.48
CA ALA A 63 1.13 -1.04 -2.64
C ALA A 63 2.27 -1.27 -1.62
N LEU A 64 1.94 -1.53 -0.36
CA LEU A 64 2.94 -1.84 0.67
C LEU A 64 3.70 -3.13 0.35
N ASN A 65 3.00 -4.19 -0.07
CA ASN A 65 3.64 -5.44 -0.48
C ASN A 65 4.53 -5.27 -1.73
N ALA A 66 4.07 -4.50 -2.73
CA ALA A 66 4.86 -4.21 -3.93
C ALA A 66 6.17 -3.49 -3.57
N ARG A 67 6.12 -2.51 -2.66
CA ARG A 67 7.31 -1.76 -2.18
C ARG A 67 8.24 -2.61 -1.30
N LEU A 68 7.71 -3.60 -0.60
CA LEU A 68 8.48 -4.60 0.17
C LEU A 68 9.09 -5.68 -0.74
N GLY A 69 8.71 -5.75 -2.01
CA GLY A 69 9.14 -6.80 -2.94
C GLY A 69 8.32 -8.10 -2.85
N ASN A 70 7.26 -8.13 -2.04
CA ASN A 70 6.38 -9.28 -1.85
C ASN A 70 5.36 -9.37 -2.99
N LYS A 71 5.80 -9.83 -4.16
CA LYS A 71 4.97 -9.82 -5.38
C LYS A 71 3.70 -10.66 -5.25
N GLU A 72 3.78 -11.84 -4.64
CA GLU A 72 2.63 -12.75 -4.50
C GLU A 72 1.52 -12.14 -3.64
N GLU A 73 1.87 -11.59 -2.48
CA GLU A 73 0.93 -10.89 -1.63
C GLU A 73 0.41 -9.61 -2.31
N ALA A 74 1.26 -8.88 -3.06
CA ALA A 74 0.83 -7.71 -3.79
C ALA A 74 -0.29 -8.05 -4.79
N PHE A 75 -0.12 -9.10 -5.59
CA PHE A 75 -1.16 -9.56 -6.53
C PHE A 75 -2.44 -10.00 -5.81
N THR A 76 -2.30 -10.77 -4.73
CA THR A 76 -3.46 -11.20 -3.91
C THR A 76 -4.29 -10.01 -3.42
N TRP A 77 -3.63 -8.92 -3.01
CA TRP A 77 -4.31 -7.71 -2.57
C TRP A 77 -4.81 -6.84 -3.73
N LEU A 78 -4.14 -6.85 -4.88
CA LEU A 78 -4.64 -6.20 -6.09
C LEU A 78 -5.93 -6.83 -6.59
N ASP A 79 -6.04 -8.16 -6.60
CA ASP A 79 -7.28 -8.84 -6.95
C ASP A 79 -8.44 -8.38 -6.05
N LYS A 80 -8.22 -8.37 -4.74
CA LYS A 80 -9.20 -7.84 -3.77
C LYS A 80 -9.54 -6.38 -4.03
N ALA A 81 -8.55 -5.56 -4.40
CA ALA A 81 -8.75 -4.14 -4.68
C ALA A 81 -9.61 -3.93 -5.94
N VAL A 82 -9.39 -4.74 -6.97
CA VAL A 82 -10.20 -4.72 -8.21
C VAL A 82 -11.63 -5.16 -7.91
N ASP A 83 -11.81 -6.27 -7.20
CA ASP A 83 -13.13 -6.79 -6.86
C ASP A 83 -13.91 -5.82 -5.97
N ALA A 84 -13.24 -5.17 -5.01
CA ALA A 84 -13.82 -4.15 -4.15
C ALA A 84 -13.99 -2.78 -4.81
N ARG A 85 -13.53 -2.61 -6.07
CA ARG A 85 -13.48 -1.32 -6.79
C ARG A 85 -12.85 -0.21 -5.94
N ALA A 86 -11.74 -0.54 -5.27
CA ALA A 86 -11.05 0.36 -4.36
C ALA A 86 -10.70 1.70 -5.05
N SER A 87 -10.74 2.79 -4.30
CA SER A 87 -10.31 4.10 -4.80
C SER A 87 -8.85 4.03 -5.26
N GLY A 88 -8.58 4.52 -6.48
CA GLY A 88 -7.24 4.50 -7.09
C GLY A 88 -7.00 3.35 -8.08
N ILE A 89 -7.89 2.36 -8.18
CA ILE A 89 -7.87 1.31 -9.21
C ILE A 89 -7.72 1.87 -10.64
N PRO A 90 -8.39 2.97 -11.04
CA PRO A 90 -8.19 3.56 -12.37
C PRO A 90 -6.76 4.01 -12.67
N ASN A 91 -5.99 4.36 -11.64
CA ASN A 91 -4.61 4.84 -11.78
C ASN A 91 -3.57 3.71 -11.71
N LEU A 92 -4.00 2.46 -11.51
CA LEU A 92 -3.10 1.33 -11.26
C LEU A 92 -2.03 1.16 -12.36
N LYS A 93 -2.40 1.40 -13.63
CA LYS A 93 -1.51 1.28 -14.80
C LYS A 93 -0.35 2.30 -14.80
N VAL A 94 -0.52 3.44 -14.14
CA VAL A 94 0.42 4.58 -14.19
C VAL A 94 1.07 4.88 -12.84
N ASP A 95 0.71 4.14 -11.79
CA ASP A 95 1.27 4.33 -10.46
C ASP A 95 2.64 3.63 -10.34
N PRO A 96 3.75 4.38 -10.16
CA PRO A 96 5.11 3.82 -10.12
C PRO A 96 5.34 2.80 -9.00
N VAL A 97 4.45 2.74 -8.01
CA VAL A 97 4.49 1.73 -6.95
C VAL A 97 4.45 0.31 -7.51
N PHE A 98 3.77 0.13 -8.64
CA PHE A 98 3.55 -1.18 -9.26
C PHE A 98 4.45 -1.44 -10.46
N ASP A 99 5.44 -0.56 -10.74
CA ASP A 99 6.40 -0.75 -11.83
C ASP A 99 7.11 -2.11 -11.76
N SER A 100 7.41 -2.58 -10.55
CA SER A 100 8.04 -3.89 -10.32
C SER A 100 7.14 -5.08 -10.71
N LEU A 101 5.84 -4.85 -10.83
CA LEU A 101 4.81 -5.81 -11.22
C LEU A 101 4.44 -5.72 -12.70
N HIS A 102 4.75 -4.60 -13.39
CA HIS A 102 4.41 -4.40 -14.81
C HIS A 102 5.02 -5.46 -15.75
N SER A 103 6.15 -6.05 -15.36
CA SER A 103 6.80 -7.14 -16.10
C SER A 103 6.13 -8.51 -15.94
N ASP A 104 5.22 -8.67 -14.99
CA ASP A 104 4.55 -9.93 -14.71
C ASP A 104 3.25 -10.04 -15.53
N VAL A 105 3.04 -11.18 -16.19
CA VAL A 105 1.86 -11.46 -17.02
C VAL A 105 0.54 -11.33 -16.25
N ARG A 106 0.56 -11.54 -14.93
CA ARG A 106 -0.63 -11.39 -14.06
C ARG A 106 -1.09 -9.94 -13.99
N PHE A 107 -0.18 -8.97 -14.08
CA PHE A 107 -0.53 -7.56 -14.07
C PHE A 107 -1.31 -7.17 -15.32
N ALA A 108 -0.88 -7.63 -16.50
CA ALA A 108 -1.61 -7.41 -17.75
C ALA A 108 -3.02 -8.03 -17.70
N LYS A 109 -3.16 -9.24 -17.15
CA LYS A 109 -4.47 -9.89 -16.96
C LYS A 109 -5.38 -9.11 -16.00
N LEU A 110 -4.80 -8.54 -14.94
CA LEU A 110 -5.54 -7.72 -13.98
C LEU A 110 -6.08 -6.45 -14.64
N LEU A 111 -5.26 -5.75 -15.44
CA LEU A 111 -5.71 -4.57 -16.21
C LEU A 111 -6.81 -4.90 -17.23
N GLN A 112 -6.73 -6.07 -17.89
CA GLN A 112 -7.78 -6.54 -18.80
C GLN A 112 -9.11 -6.75 -18.08
N ARG A 113 -9.11 -7.36 -16.88
CA ARG A 113 -10.32 -7.53 -16.06
C ARG A 113 -10.97 -6.20 -15.67
N MET A 114 -10.17 -5.16 -15.54
CA MET A 114 -10.63 -3.80 -15.23
C MET A 114 -11.14 -3.04 -16.47
N ASN A 115 -11.06 -3.62 -17.67
CA ASN A 115 -11.24 -2.93 -18.96
C ASN A 115 -10.30 -1.71 -19.14
N ILE A 116 -9.05 -1.81 -18.65
CA ILE A 116 -8.03 -0.74 -18.71
C ILE A 116 -6.96 -1.01 -19.80
N ALA A 117 -7.17 -1.99 -20.68
CA ALA A 117 -6.18 -2.39 -21.69
C ALA A 117 -6.70 -2.29 -23.13
N PRO A 118 -5.82 -1.96 -24.09
CA PRO A 118 -5.01 -0.73 -24.20
C PRO A 118 -5.82 0.57 -24.09
#